data_AF-A0A2V6IZK7-F1
#
_entry.id   AF-A0A2V6IZK7-F1
#
_cell.length_a   1.000
_cell.length_b   1.000
_cell.length_c   1.000
_cell.angle_alpha   90.00
_cell.angle_beta   90.00
_cell.angle_gamma   90.00
#
_symmetry.space_group_name_H-M   'P 1'
#
loop_
_entity.id
_entity.type
_entity.pdbx_description
1 polymer ?
#
loop_
_entity_poly.entity_id
_entity_poly.type
_entity_poly.pdbx_seq_one_letter_code
_entity_poly.pdbx_strand_id
1 'polypeptide(L)'
;METSQVFADHRPKVQEIHVLWMTTGLGCDGDSISTTAATLPSIEDVVMGAIPGLPKVHLHNPVLAYEVGDDFMKFWHAAAEGRLEPFVLVLEGSVPNEKIKKEGYWAAMGTDPDTGQPITTNEWIDRLAPKATAVIASGTCATYGGIHAMEGNPTGAMGLADYLGWNWRSKAGLPIVNV
;
A
#
# COMPACT_ATOMS: atom_id res chain seq x y z
N MET A 1 10.49 -23.90 28.17
CA MET A 1 10.00 -24.76 27.08
C MET A 1 10.63 -24.22 25.81
N GLU A 2 11.52 -24.98 25.17
CA GLU A 2 11.98 -24.64 23.82
C GLU A 2 10.83 -24.90 22.85
N THR A 3 10.35 -23.85 22.20
CA THR A 3 9.37 -23.97 21.11
C THR A 3 10.05 -24.74 19.98
N SER A 4 9.46 -25.86 19.55
CA SER A 4 9.94 -26.59 18.38
C SER A 4 9.91 -25.66 17.17
N GLN A 5 11.08 -25.35 16.60
CA GLN A 5 11.18 -24.56 15.39
C GLN A 5 10.72 -25.42 14.21
N VAL A 6 9.59 -25.05 13.60
CA VAL A 6 9.11 -25.67 12.36
C VAL A 6 9.94 -25.09 11.22
N PHE A 7 10.81 -25.91 10.63
CA PHE A 7 11.59 -25.52 9.45
C PHE A 7 10.84 -25.94 8.19
N ALA A 8 10.79 -25.06 7.18
CA ALA A 8 10.30 -25.44 5.87
C ALA A 8 11.39 -26.23 5.12
N ASP A 9 10.99 -27.27 4.40
CA ASP A 9 11.88 -28.11 3.59
C ASP A 9 12.45 -27.38 2.35
N HIS A 10 11.99 -26.16 2.05
CA HIS A 10 12.49 -25.35 0.95
C HIS A 10 12.60 -23.86 1.32
N ARG A 11 13.63 -23.19 0.77
CA ARG A 11 13.73 -21.72 0.82
C ARG A 11 12.73 -21.10 -0.15
N PRO A 12 12.08 -19.97 0.20
CA PRO A 12 11.19 -19.28 -0.72
C PRO A 12 11.97 -18.76 -1.93
N LYS A 13 11.37 -18.72 -3.12
CA LYS A 13 12.03 -18.17 -4.32
C LYS A 13 12.31 -16.67 -4.18
N VAL A 14 11.42 -15.97 -3.48
CA VAL A 14 11.58 -14.58 -3.05
C VAL A 14 12.03 -14.61 -1.59
N GLN A 15 13.22 -14.13 -1.27
CA GLN A 15 13.74 -14.19 0.10
C GLN A 15 13.05 -13.17 1.00
N GLU A 16 12.84 -11.95 0.50
CA GLU A 16 12.26 -10.83 1.23
C GLU A 16 11.26 -10.09 0.34
N ILE A 17 10.24 -9.49 0.96
CA ILE A 17 9.25 -8.67 0.27
C ILE A 17 8.88 -7.47 1.12
N HIS A 18 8.79 -6.31 0.47
CA HIS A 18 8.33 -5.09 1.11
C HIS A 18 6.83 -4.90 0.89
N VAL A 19 6.11 -4.51 1.93
CA VAL A 19 4.70 -4.11 1.84
C VAL A 19 4.64 -2.61 2.08
N LEU A 20 4.50 -1.84 1.00
CA LEU A 20 4.29 -0.39 1.08
C LEU A 20 2.79 -0.16 1.24
N TRP A 21 2.36 0.14 2.46
CA TRP A 21 0.95 0.34 2.80
C TRP A 21 0.64 1.83 2.87
N MET A 22 -0.02 2.31 1.83
CA MET A 22 -0.34 3.72 1.62
C MET A 22 -1.73 4.00 2.18
N THR A 23 -1.79 4.58 3.40
CA THR A 23 -3.03 5.04 4.05
C THR A 23 -3.47 6.43 3.61
N THR A 24 -2.93 6.91 2.49
CA THR A 24 -3.06 8.30 2.03
C THR A 24 -4.22 8.48 1.05
N GLY A 25 -4.95 7.40 0.74
CA GLY A 25 -6.25 7.54 0.09
C GLY A 25 -7.21 8.32 0.99
N LEU A 26 -8.32 8.77 0.42
CA LEU A 26 -9.41 9.30 1.23
C LEU A 26 -10.02 8.12 2.01
N GLY A 27 -9.62 8.01 3.27
CA GLY A 27 -9.85 6.87 4.15
C GLY A 27 -9.95 7.29 5.61
N CYS A 28 -10.04 6.30 6.50
CA CYS A 28 -10.12 6.50 7.95
C CYS A 28 -9.13 5.63 8.74
N ASP A 29 -8.20 4.99 8.05
CA ASP A 29 -7.22 4.02 8.57
C ASP A 29 -7.85 2.80 9.26
N GLY A 30 -9.16 2.60 9.08
CA GLY A 30 -9.93 1.53 9.71
C GLY A 30 -9.56 0.13 9.20
N ASP A 31 -9.09 0.00 7.96
CA ASP A 31 -8.67 -1.28 7.40
C ASP A 31 -7.30 -1.68 7.99
N SER A 32 -6.41 -0.72 8.23
CA SER A 32 -5.19 -0.90 9.03
C SER A 32 -5.52 -1.36 10.45
N ILE A 33 -6.42 -0.65 11.15
CA ILE A 33 -6.82 -1.04 12.52
C ILE A 33 -7.46 -2.44 12.53
N SER A 34 -8.37 -2.74 11.60
CA SER A 34 -9.00 -4.06 11.50
C SER A 34 -7.98 -5.17 11.27
N THR A 35 -6.92 -4.91 10.50
CA THR A 35 -5.86 -5.89 10.23
C THR A 35 -5.11 -6.24 11.52
N THR A 36 -4.94 -5.31 12.46
CA THR A 36 -4.30 -5.61 13.75
C THR A 36 -5.13 -6.53 14.66
N ALA A 37 -6.43 -6.67 14.39
CA ALA A 37 -7.30 -7.62 15.09
C ALA A 37 -7.33 -9.02 14.47
N ALA A 38 -6.61 -9.26 13.36
CA ALA A 38 -6.52 -10.57 12.73
C ALA A 38 -5.81 -11.59 13.62
N THR A 39 -6.24 -12.86 13.56
CA THR A 39 -5.68 -13.95 14.37
C THR A 39 -5.26 -15.18 13.57
N LEU A 40 -5.52 -15.22 12.26
CA LEU A 40 -5.32 -16.41 11.40
C LEU A 40 -4.88 -16.06 9.97
N PRO A 41 -3.62 -15.66 9.74
CA PRO A 41 -2.61 -15.31 10.74
C PRO A 41 -2.83 -13.90 11.33
N SER A 42 -2.20 -13.61 12.46
CA SER A 42 -2.10 -12.23 12.94
C SER A 42 -1.03 -11.43 12.19
N ILE A 43 -0.99 -10.11 12.38
CA ILE A 43 0.01 -9.27 11.71
C ILE A 43 1.43 -9.56 12.24
N GLU A 44 1.56 -9.85 13.53
CA GLU A 44 2.82 -10.27 14.14
C GLU A 44 3.27 -11.64 13.64
N ASP A 45 2.34 -12.60 13.41
CA ASP A 45 2.69 -13.89 12.80
C ASP A 45 3.33 -13.70 11.42
N VAL A 46 2.80 -12.77 10.62
CA VAL A 46 3.33 -12.45 9.28
C VAL A 46 4.69 -11.77 9.37
N VAL A 47 4.83 -10.70 10.17
CA VAL A 47 6.07 -9.92 10.27
C VAL A 47 7.20 -10.73 10.92
N MET A 48 6.87 -11.57 11.91
CA MET A 48 7.84 -12.43 12.60
C MET A 48 8.16 -13.73 11.82
N GLY A 49 7.47 -13.98 10.70
CA GLY A 49 7.69 -15.18 9.88
C GLY A 49 7.29 -16.47 10.59
N ALA A 50 6.21 -16.44 11.38
CA ALA A 50 5.71 -17.60 12.12
C ALA A 50 5.30 -18.76 11.19
N ILE A 51 4.92 -18.46 9.95
CA ILE A 51 4.65 -19.45 8.90
C ILE A 51 5.94 -19.69 8.09
N PRO A 52 6.60 -20.85 8.23
CA PRO A 52 7.87 -21.11 7.57
C PRO A 52 7.71 -21.31 6.06
N GLY A 53 8.78 -21.05 5.31
CA GLY A 53 8.80 -21.24 3.85
C GLY A 53 8.22 -20.08 3.04
N LEU A 54 7.80 -19.01 3.71
CA LEU A 54 7.36 -17.74 3.09
C LEU A 54 8.49 -16.69 3.11
N PRO A 55 8.44 -15.68 2.22
CA PRO A 55 9.38 -14.57 2.25
C PRO A 55 9.33 -13.81 3.58
N LYS A 56 10.47 -13.27 4.01
CA LYS A 56 10.50 -12.30 5.11
C LYS A 56 9.74 -11.04 4.70
N VAL A 57 8.81 -10.59 5.54
CA VAL A 57 7.97 -9.42 5.27
C VAL A 57 8.54 -8.18 5.96
N HIS A 58 8.78 -7.13 5.18
CA HIS A 58 9.07 -5.79 5.69
C HIS A 58 7.82 -4.93 5.53
N LEU A 59 7.11 -4.69 6.64
CA LEU A 59 5.87 -3.91 6.65
C LEU A 59 6.17 -2.43 6.82
N HIS A 60 5.72 -1.62 5.86
CA HIS A 60 5.79 -0.16 5.89
C HIS A 60 4.37 0.38 5.96
N ASN A 61 3.78 0.37 7.16
CA ASN A 61 2.45 0.92 7.44
C ASN A 61 2.58 2.11 8.41
N PRO A 62 2.08 3.31 8.07
CA PRO A 62 2.25 4.52 8.90
C PRO A 62 1.71 4.39 10.34
N VAL A 63 0.72 3.52 10.57
CA VAL A 63 0.11 3.32 11.89
C VAL A 63 1.04 2.53 12.83
N LEU A 64 1.91 1.69 12.29
CA LEU A 64 2.69 0.71 13.06
C LEU A 64 4.21 0.87 12.91
N ALA A 65 4.67 1.67 11.95
CA ALA A 65 6.08 1.86 11.69
C ALA A 65 6.79 2.50 12.88
N TYR A 66 8.04 2.07 13.10
CA TYR A 66 8.91 2.69 14.09
C TYR A 66 9.54 3.97 13.52
N GLU A 67 9.93 3.95 12.24
CA GLU A 67 10.44 5.09 11.51
C GLU A 67 9.36 6.18 11.36
N VAL A 68 9.80 7.44 11.36
CA VAL A 68 8.92 8.60 11.25
C VAL A 68 9.45 9.59 10.23
N GLY A 69 8.56 10.41 9.65
CA GLY A 69 8.94 11.47 8.71
C GLY A 69 9.77 10.95 7.54
N ASP A 70 10.87 11.63 7.23
CA ASP A 70 11.72 11.30 6.08
C ASP A 70 12.36 9.91 6.17
N ASP A 71 12.66 9.43 7.39
CA ASP A 71 13.20 8.09 7.61
C ASP A 71 12.20 6.99 7.23
N PHE A 72 10.90 7.26 7.38
CA PHE A 72 9.83 6.38 6.90
C PHE A 72 9.66 6.52 5.38
N MET A 73 9.65 7.76 4.87
CA MET A 73 9.44 8.04 3.45
C MET A 73 10.56 7.53 2.53
N LYS A 74 11.76 7.25 3.06
CA LYS A 74 12.90 6.72 2.26
C LYS A 74 12.53 5.48 1.44
N PHE A 75 11.63 4.62 1.94
CA PHE A 75 11.22 3.40 1.25
C PHE A 75 10.31 3.67 0.06
N TRP A 76 9.43 4.68 0.16
CA TRP A 76 8.58 5.15 -0.94
C TRP A 76 9.42 5.77 -2.05
N HIS A 77 10.36 6.64 -1.71
CA HIS A 77 11.28 7.23 -2.70
C HIS A 77 12.15 6.16 -3.35
N ALA A 78 12.72 5.23 -2.58
CA ALA A 78 13.50 4.12 -3.13
C ALA A 78 12.69 3.25 -4.10
N ALA A 79 11.42 2.94 -3.80
CA ALA A 79 10.56 2.20 -4.70
C ALA A 79 10.20 2.99 -5.97
N ALA A 80 9.90 4.29 -5.82
CA ALA A 80 9.65 5.18 -6.94
C ALA A 80 10.88 5.34 -7.85
N GLU A 81 12.09 5.26 -7.31
CA GLU A 81 13.34 5.28 -8.09
C GLU A 81 13.75 3.89 -8.63
N GLY A 82 12.98 2.83 -8.33
CA GLY A 82 13.29 1.47 -8.77
C GLY A 82 14.44 0.80 -8.02
N ARG A 83 14.80 1.31 -6.83
CA ARG A 83 15.85 0.79 -5.94
C ARG A 83 15.33 -0.17 -4.87
N LEU A 84 14.01 -0.36 -4.77
CA LEU A 84 13.37 -1.24 -3.79
C LEU A 84 12.47 -2.26 -4.49
N GLU A 85 12.91 -3.52 -4.53
CA GLU A 85 12.21 -4.62 -5.19
C GLU A 85 12.59 -5.98 -4.56
N PRO A 86 11.64 -6.94 -4.40
CA PRO A 86 10.21 -6.87 -4.70
C PRO A 86 9.40 -6.16 -3.63
N PHE A 87 8.36 -5.45 -4.08
CA PHE A 87 7.36 -4.87 -3.17
C PHE A 87 5.93 -5.08 -3.64
N VAL A 88 5.01 -5.10 -2.68
CA VAL A 88 3.56 -5.00 -2.87
C VAL A 88 3.15 -3.58 -2.49
N LEU A 89 2.35 -2.96 -3.34
CA LEU A 89 1.68 -1.70 -3.02
C LEU A 89 0.29 -2.02 -2.49
N VAL A 90 -0.01 -1.55 -1.27
CA VAL A 90 -1.37 -1.58 -0.71
C VAL A 90 -1.89 -0.15 -0.69
N LEU A 91 -3.04 0.10 -1.29
CA LEU A 91 -3.79 1.35 -1.11
C LEU A 91 -4.90 1.12 -0.09
N GLU A 92 -4.98 1.98 0.92
CA GLU A 92 -6.11 2.12 1.82
C GLU A 92 -6.74 3.50 1.62
N GLY A 93 -8.07 3.54 1.53
CA GLY A 93 -8.82 4.73 1.14
C GLY A 93 -8.97 4.92 -0.38
N SER A 94 -9.99 5.69 -0.76
CA SER A 94 -10.34 5.95 -2.16
C SER A 94 -9.38 6.94 -2.84
N VAL A 95 -9.25 6.85 -4.16
CA VAL A 95 -8.37 7.73 -4.94
C VAL A 95 -9.09 9.05 -5.23
N PRO A 96 -8.57 10.22 -4.81
CA PRO A 96 -9.19 11.50 -5.14
C PRO A 96 -9.04 11.85 -6.63
N ASN A 97 -9.96 12.64 -7.17
CA ASN A 97 -9.80 13.23 -8.48
C ASN A 97 -9.06 14.57 -8.39
N GLU A 98 -7.73 14.49 -8.49
CA GLU A 98 -6.86 15.66 -8.45
C GLU A 98 -6.99 16.58 -9.68
N LYS A 99 -7.80 16.22 -10.69
CA LYS A 99 -8.01 17.03 -11.91
C LYS A 99 -9.12 18.07 -11.79
N ILE A 100 -9.97 17.99 -10.75
CA ILE A 100 -11.14 18.87 -10.61
C ILE A 100 -10.97 19.99 -9.58
N LYS A 101 -9.82 20.05 -8.90
CA LYS A 101 -9.49 21.14 -7.97
C LYS A 101 -8.93 22.36 -8.71
N LYS A 102 -9.02 23.54 -8.08
CA LYS A 102 -8.43 24.79 -8.60
C LYS A 102 -6.97 24.98 -8.15
N GLU A 103 -6.70 24.64 -6.90
CA GLU A 103 -5.40 24.77 -6.24
C GLU A 103 -5.29 23.73 -5.11
N GLY A 104 -4.10 23.58 -4.51
CA GLY A 104 -3.88 22.67 -3.38
C GLY A 104 -3.84 21.21 -3.81
N TYR A 105 -4.36 20.32 -2.99
CA TYR A 105 -4.49 18.86 -3.18
C TYR A 105 -5.61 18.33 -2.26
N TRP A 106 -6.19 17.17 -2.59
CA TRP A 106 -7.15 16.51 -1.71
C TRP A 106 -6.46 15.57 -0.73
N ALA A 107 -5.46 14.81 -1.20
CA ALA A 107 -4.68 13.92 -0.36
C ALA A 107 -3.23 13.77 -0.85
N ALA A 108 -2.29 13.78 0.08
CA ALA A 108 -0.86 13.72 -0.19
C ALA A 108 -0.10 13.08 0.97
N MET A 109 1.10 12.58 0.69
CA MET A 109 2.04 12.09 1.71
C MET A 109 3.46 12.32 1.26
N GLY A 110 4.30 12.73 2.21
CA GLY A 110 5.68 13.10 1.92
C GLY A 110 5.78 14.34 1.04
N THR A 111 7.03 14.67 0.73
CA THR A 111 7.39 15.89 0.03
C THR A 111 8.32 15.53 -1.11
N ASP A 112 8.06 16.12 -2.29
CA ASP A 112 8.93 15.99 -3.43
C ASP A 112 10.24 16.77 -3.15
N PRO A 113 11.40 16.11 -3.15
CA PRO A 113 12.65 16.73 -2.71
C PRO A 113 13.15 17.81 -3.68
N ASP A 114 12.73 17.78 -4.94
CA ASP A 114 13.15 18.74 -5.96
C ASP A 114 12.31 20.01 -5.90
N THR A 115 11.02 19.89 -5.58
CA THR A 115 10.06 21.02 -5.60
C THR A 115 9.63 21.51 -4.22
N GLY A 116 9.84 20.72 -3.17
CA GLY A 116 9.33 20.97 -1.83
C GLY A 116 7.80 20.87 -1.70
N GLN A 117 7.11 20.35 -2.72
CA GLN A 117 5.64 20.22 -2.72
C GLN A 117 5.18 18.85 -2.22
N PRO A 118 3.98 18.73 -1.62
CA PRO A 118 3.41 17.44 -1.26
C PRO A 118 3.22 16.53 -2.48
N ILE A 119 3.60 15.25 -2.36
CA ILE A 119 3.35 14.26 -3.42
C ILE A 119 1.94 13.72 -3.23
N THR A 120 1.07 13.95 -4.21
CA THR A 120 -0.34 13.52 -4.15
C THR A 120 -0.45 12.00 -4.15
N THR A 121 -1.55 11.47 -3.60
CA THR A 121 -1.83 10.02 -3.65
C THR A 121 -1.83 9.49 -5.09
N ASN A 122 -2.37 10.26 -6.03
CA ASN A 122 -2.36 9.93 -7.46
C ASN A 122 -0.93 9.83 -8.02
N GLU A 123 -0.06 10.78 -7.69
CA GLU A 123 1.35 10.73 -8.10
C GLU A 123 2.07 9.52 -7.50
N TRP A 124 1.82 9.17 -6.24
CA TRP A 124 2.39 7.95 -5.66
C TRP A 124 1.92 6.70 -6.41
N ILE A 125 0.63 6.60 -6.72
CA ILE A 125 0.09 5.48 -7.50
C ILE A 125 0.79 5.40 -8.86
N ASP A 126 0.92 6.51 -9.58
CA ASP A 126 1.56 6.55 -10.91
C ASP A 126 3.06 6.19 -10.84
N ARG A 127 3.76 6.64 -9.79
CA ARG A 127 5.19 6.35 -9.57
C ARG A 127 5.44 4.89 -9.18
N LEU A 128 4.53 4.28 -8.41
CA LEU A 128 4.74 2.98 -7.73
C LEU A 128 4.02 1.80 -8.40
N ALA A 129 2.76 1.94 -8.81
CA ALA A 129 1.96 0.81 -9.30
C ALA A 129 2.63 0.06 -10.47
N PRO A 130 3.21 0.72 -11.49
CA PRO A 130 3.91 0.02 -12.59
C PRO A 130 5.14 -0.79 -12.14
N LYS A 131 5.72 -0.45 -10.98
CA LYS A 131 6.92 -1.09 -10.41
C LYS A 131 6.58 -2.13 -9.36
N ALA A 132 5.35 -2.16 -8.84
CA ALA A 132 4.94 -3.10 -7.82
C ALA A 132 4.87 -4.53 -8.38
N THR A 133 5.23 -5.52 -7.57
CA THR A 133 5.04 -6.94 -7.88
C THR A 133 3.55 -7.27 -7.90
N ALA A 134 2.81 -6.72 -6.93
CA ALA A 134 1.35 -6.79 -6.84
C ALA A 134 0.81 -5.47 -6.31
N VAL A 135 -0.46 -5.18 -6.63
CA VAL A 135 -1.20 -4.03 -6.11
C VAL A 135 -2.47 -4.54 -5.44
N ILE A 136 -2.68 -4.13 -4.20
CA ILE A 136 -3.83 -4.49 -3.39
C ILE A 136 -4.61 -3.21 -3.08
N ALA A 137 -5.92 -3.25 -3.29
CA ALA A 137 -6.84 -2.25 -2.78
C ALA A 137 -7.49 -2.83 -1.51
N SER A 138 -7.19 -2.21 -0.36
CA SER A 138 -7.67 -2.62 0.96
C SER A 138 -8.88 -1.76 1.37
N GLY A 139 -10.01 -2.40 1.58
CA GLY A 139 -11.25 -1.77 2.00
C GLY A 139 -12.13 -1.32 0.84
N THR A 140 -13.43 -1.18 1.10
CA THR A 140 -14.43 -0.75 0.09
C THR A 140 -14.08 0.61 -0.53
N CYS A 141 -13.43 1.50 0.22
CA CYS A 141 -12.98 2.80 -0.29
C CYS A 141 -11.92 2.65 -1.38
N ALA A 142 -10.86 1.88 -1.13
CA ALA A 142 -9.79 1.69 -2.13
C ALA A 142 -10.27 0.85 -3.32
N THR A 143 -11.14 -0.12 -3.09
CA THR A 143 -11.60 -1.04 -4.14
C THR A 143 -12.62 -0.42 -5.09
N TYR A 144 -13.61 0.30 -4.55
CA TYR A 144 -14.78 0.78 -5.30
C TYR A 144 -15.14 2.25 -5.03
N GLY A 145 -14.26 3.01 -4.36
CA GLY A 145 -14.50 4.40 -3.95
C GLY A 145 -15.23 4.51 -2.59
N GLY A 146 -16.19 3.64 -2.33
CA GLY A 146 -16.88 3.55 -1.03
C GLY A 146 -17.60 4.83 -0.62
N ILE A 147 -17.68 5.08 0.68
CA ILE A 147 -18.48 6.20 1.22
C ILE A 147 -17.94 7.58 0.78
N HIS A 148 -16.63 7.71 0.59
CA HIS A 148 -16.02 8.95 0.12
C HIS A 148 -16.34 9.27 -1.35
N ALA A 149 -16.73 8.25 -2.13
CA ALA A 149 -17.19 8.39 -3.51
C ALA A 149 -18.72 8.51 -3.64
N MET A 150 -19.44 8.72 -2.53
CA MET A 150 -20.90 8.87 -2.55
C MET A 150 -21.38 10.07 -3.38
N GLU A 151 -22.66 10.06 -3.78
CA GLU A 151 -23.28 11.20 -4.46
C GLU A 151 -23.07 12.51 -3.70
N GLY A 152 -22.67 13.56 -4.42
CA GLY A 152 -22.41 14.89 -3.85
C GLY A 152 -21.03 15.09 -3.24
N ASN A 153 -20.15 14.08 -3.27
CA ASN A 153 -18.77 14.26 -2.79
C ASN A 153 -18.01 15.31 -3.64
N PRO A 154 -17.24 16.22 -3.02
CA PRO A 154 -16.55 17.30 -3.74
C PRO A 154 -15.22 16.86 -4.38
N THR A 155 -14.72 15.66 -4.05
CA THR A 155 -13.37 15.20 -4.42
C THR A 155 -13.36 14.35 -5.68
N GLY A 156 -14.52 13.92 -6.18
CA GLY A 156 -14.66 13.00 -7.31
C GLY A 156 -13.98 11.66 -7.06
N ALA A 157 -14.01 11.17 -5.81
CA ALA A 157 -13.27 9.98 -5.40
C ALA A 157 -13.69 8.72 -6.18
N MET A 158 -12.77 7.77 -6.33
CA MET A 158 -12.98 6.54 -7.09
C MET A 158 -12.18 5.34 -6.53
N GLY A 159 -12.49 4.14 -7.02
CA GLY A 159 -11.70 2.95 -6.71
C GLY A 159 -10.39 2.89 -7.50
N LEU A 160 -9.45 2.07 -7.04
CA LEU A 160 -8.14 1.92 -7.68
C LEU A 160 -8.25 1.34 -9.10
N ALA A 161 -9.22 0.46 -9.33
CA ALA A 161 -9.51 -0.09 -10.65
C ALA A 161 -10.12 0.95 -11.61
N ASP A 162 -10.85 1.94 -11.10
CA ASP A 162 -11.34 3.05 -11.92
C ASP A 162 -10.22 4.02 -12.29
N TYR A 163 -9.22 4.17 -11.41
CA TYR A 163 -8.04 4.99 -11.64
C TYR A 163 -7.02 4.35 -12.61
N LEU A 164 -6.60 3.10 -12.35
CA LEU A 164 -5.59 2.38 -13.16
C LEU A 164 -6.19 1.68 -14.38
N GLY A 165 -7.50 1.43 -14.37
CA GLY A 165 -8.21 0.62 -15.35
C GLY A 165 -8.45 -0.82 -14.87
N TRP A 166 -9.66 -1.33 -15.09
CA TRP A 166 -10.11 -2.66 -14.66
C TRP A 166 -9.30 -3.83 -15.24
N ASN A 167 -8.63 -3.63 -16.38
CA ASN A 167 -7.76 -4.62 -17.01
C ASN A 167 -6.27 -4.42 -16.69
N TRP A 168 -5.94 -3.49 -15.81
CA TRP A 168 -4.57 -3.23 -15.40
C TRP A 168 -3.94 -4.48 -14.79
N ARG A 169 -2.65 -4.70 -15.07
CA ARG A 169 -1.86 -5.79 -14.50
C ARG A 169 -0.51 -5.27 -14.03
N SER A 170 -0.02 -5.82 -12.94
CA SER A 170 1.34 -5.57 -12.46
C SER A 170 2.38 -6.13 -13.42
N LYS A 171 3.65 -5.77 -13.24
CA LYS A 171 4.76 -6.38 -13.99
C LYS A 171 4.89 -7.90 -13.82
N ALA A 172 4.31 -8.46 -12.75
CA ALA A 172 4.23 -9.91 -12.53
C ALA A 172 3.00 -10.55 -13.19
N GLY A 173 2.19 -9.78 -13.93
CA GLY A 173 0.98 -10.24 -14.60
C GLY A 173 -0.26 -10.36 -13.70
N LEU A 174 -0.16 -9.92 -12.44
CA LEU A 174 -1.25 -10.01 -11.46
C LEU A 174 -2.28 -8.89 -11.68
N PRO A 175 -3.59 -9.17 -11.58
CA PRO A 175 -4.59 -8.10 -11.56
C PRO A 175 -4.51 -7.30 -10.26
N ILE A 176 -5.26 -6.20 -10.17
CA ILE A 176 -5.52 -5.55 -8.88
C ILE A 176 -6.26 -6.56 -7.99
N VAL A 177 -5.74 -6.76 -6.77
CA VAL A 177 -6.39 -7.60 -5.76
C VAL A 177 -7.27 -6.72 -4.89
N ASN A 178 -8.58 -6.90 -4.97
CA ASN A 178 -9.56 -6.16 -4.17
C ASN A 178 -9.94 -6.97 -2.93
N VAL A 179 -9.83 -6.37 -1.74
CA VAL A 179 -10.21 -6.96 -0.45
C VAL A 179 -11.12 -5.99 0.30
#